data_AF-A0A929BL03-F1
#
_entry.id   AF-A0A929BL03-F1
#
_cell.length_a   1.000
_cell.length_b   1.000
_cell.length_c   1.000
_cell.angle_alpha   90.00
_cell.angle_beta   90.00
_cell.angle_gamma   90.00
#
_symmetry.space_group_name_H-M   'P 1'
#
loop_
_entity.id
_entity.type
_entity.pdbx_description
1 polymer ?
#
loop_
_entity_poly.entity_id
_entity_poly.type
_entity_poly.pdbx_seq_one_letter_code
_entity_poly.pdbx_strand_id
1 'polypeptide(L)' 'VYLLAAARLGVPPARCLALEDAPLGVAAALAAGMVCVAVPNPRVVLRHFTEAHRILLSLEDVRVALDDLLGGAS' A
#
# COMPACT_ATOMS: atom_id res chain seq x y z
N VAL A 1 6.97 -11.58 -3.04
CA VAL A 1 6.55 -11.57 -1.63
C VAL A 1 5.03 -11.45 -1.50
N TYR A 2 4.39 -10.43 -2.08
CA TYR A 2 2.94 -10.18 -1.94
C TYR A 2 2.03 -11.35 -2.32
N LEU A 3 2.21 -11.97 -3.49
CA LEU A 3 1.38 -13.11 -3.91
C LEU A 3 1.45 -14.28 -2.92
N LEU A 4 2.65 -14.55 -2.37
CA LEU A 4 2.83 -15.58 -1.35
C LEU A 4 2.17 -15.19 -0.03
N ALA A 5 2.26 -13.92 0.37
CA ALA A 5 1.60 -13.41 1.57
C ALA A 5 0.07 -13.53 1.46
N ALA A 6 -0.50 -13.08 0.34
CA ALA A 6 -1.93 -13.23 0.03
C ALA A 6 -2.37 -14.70 0.06
N ALA A 7 -1.61 -15.59 -0.58
CA ALA A 7 -1.88 -17.03 -0.57
C ALA A 7 -1.87 -17.62 0.85
N ARG A 8 -0.91 -17.24 1.69
CA ARG A 8 -0.82 -17.70 3.10
C ARG A 8 -1.96 -17.17 3.97
N LEU A 9 -2.47 -15.97 3.68
CA LEU A 9 -3.62 -15.39 4.35
C LEU A 9 -4.96 -15.95 3.83
N GLY A 10 -4.95 -16.65 2.69
CA GLY A 10 -6.18 -17.10 2.03
C GLY A 10 -7.02 -15.95 1.46
N VAL A 11 -6.41 -14.80 1.20
CA VAL A 11 -7.09 -13.59 0.70
C VAL A 11 -6.66 -13.31 -0.75
N PRO A 12 -7.60 -13.03 -1.68
CA PRO A 12 -7.23 -12.63 -3.04
C PRO A 12 -6.38 -11.34 -3.02
N PRO A 13 -5.33 -11.20 -3.85
CA PRO A 13 -4.50 -9.99 -3.87
C PRO A 13 -5.30 -8.69 -4.06
N ALA A 14 -6.36 -8.70 -4.85
CA ALA A 14 -7.27 -7.56 -5.05
C ALA A 14 -8.02 -7.12 -3.77
N ARG A 15 -8.00 -7.94 -2.71
CA ARG A 15 -8.54 -7.63 -1.37
C ARG A 15 -7.43 -7.39 -0.34
N CYS A 16 -6.18 -7.24 -0.78
CA CYS A 16 -5.07 -6.88 0.07
C CYS A 16 -4.70 -5.41 -0.13
N LEU A 17 -4.29 -4.77 0.96
CA LEU A 17 -3.67 -3.45 0.99
C LEU A 17 -2.21 -3.60 1.41
N ALA A 18 -1.29 -3.10 0.59
CA ALA A 18 0.14 -3.03 0.88
C ALA A 18 0.53 -1.62 1.33
N LEU A 19 1.36 -1.53 2.38
CA LEU A 19 2.01 -0.30 2.84
C LEU A 19 3.48 -0.37 2.43
N GLU A 20 3.97 0.60 1.66
CA GLU A 20 5.33 0.56 1.10
C GLU A 20 6.09 1.88 1.27
N ASP A 21 7.35 1.80 1.69
CA ASP A 21 8.24 2.96 1.86
C ASP A 21 9.29 3.09 0.74
N ALA A 22 9.30 2.17 -0.23
CA ALA A 22 10.22 2.16 -1.37
C ALA A 22 9.48 2.05 -2.72
N PRO A 23 9.93 2.76 -3.77
CA PRO A 23 9.31 2.71 -5.11
C PRO A 23 9.24 1.30 -5.71
N LEU A 24 10.28 0.48 -5.47
CA LEU A 24 10.30 -0.91 -5.95
C LEU A 24 9.23 -1.77 -5.26
N GLY A 25 8.98 -1.52 -3.97
CA GLY A 25 7.91 -2.15 -3.21
C GLY A 25 6.54 -1.80 -3.77
N VAL A 26 6.32 -0.50 -4.05
CA VAL A 26 5.09 -0.03 -4.72
C VAL A 26 4.86 -0.76 -6.03
N ALA A 27 5.84 -0.74 -6.95
CA ALA A 27 5.71 -1.40 -8.24
C ALA A 27 5.40 -2.91 -8.09
N ALA A 28 6.06 -3.58 -7.14
CA ALA A 28 5.83 -5.00 -6.88
C ALA A 28 4.45 -5.31 -6.28
N ALA A 29 3.92 -4.45 -5.41
CA ALA A 29 2.57 -4.58 -4.85
C ALA A 29 1.49 -4.38 -5.92
N LEU A 30 1.67 -3.37 -6.78
CA LEU A 30 0.77 -3.10 -7.90
C LEU A 30 0.78 -4.23 -8.92
N ALA A 31 1.96 -4.75 -9.28
CA ALA A 31 2.09 -5.90 -10.18
C ALA A 31 1.46 -7.18 -9.62
N ALA A 32 1.34 -7.30 -8.28
CA ALA A 32 0.63 -8.39 -7.62
C ALA A 32 -0.91 -8.20 -7.62
N GLY A 33 -1.42 -7.08 -8.13
CA GLY A 33 -2.84 -6.75 -8.16
C GLY A 33 -3.40 -6.28 -6.81
N MET A 34 -2.57 -5.72 -5.94
CA MET A 34 -2.98 -5.19 -4.64
C MET A 34 -3.26 -3.67 -4.70
N VAL A 35 -4.06 -3.18 -3.76
CA VAL A 35 -4.07 -1.75 -3.42
C VAL A 35 -2.74 -1.43 -2.73
N CYS A 36 -2.13 -0.30 -3.09
CA CYS A 36 -0.85 0.11 -2.51
C CYS A 36 -0.92 1.55 -2.00
N VAL A 37 -0.59 1.74 -0.72
CA VAL A 37 -0.40 3.05 -0.09
C VAL A 37 1.09 3.21 0.15
N ALA A 38 1.68 4.23 -0.46
CA ALA A 38 3.05 4.60 -0.17
C ALA A 38 3.13 5.37 1.15
N VAL A 39 4.09 5.01 2.01
CA VAL A 39 4.47 5.74 3.22
C VAL A 39 5.97 6.07 3.12
N PRO A 40 6.37 7.06 2.29
CA PRO A 40 7.76 7.30 1.97
C PRO A 40 8.59 7.64 3.20
N ASN A 41 9.81 7.11 3.26
CA ASN A 41 10.80 7.64 4.19
C ASN A 41 11.06 9.13 3.86
N PRO A 42 11.17 10.03 4.86
CA PRO A 42 11.41 11.46 4.62
C PRO A 42 12.65 11.78 3.77
N ARG A 43 13.57 10.82 3.62
CA ARG A 43 14.79 10.94 2.80
C ARG A 43 14.58 10.63 1.32
N VAL A 44 13.40 10.13 0.93
CA VAL A 44 13.11 9.72 -0.46
C VAL A 44 12.27 10.80 -1.14
N VAL A 45 12.52 11.01 -2.43
CA VAL A 45 11.74 11.98 -3.20
C VAL A 45 10.34 11.44 -3.49
N LEU A 46 9.30 12.18 -3.06
CA LEU A 46 7.89 11.82 -3.24
C LEU A 46 7.50 11.51 -4.70
N ARG A 47 8.14 12.17 -5.68
CA ARG A 47 7.90 11.95 -7.11
C ARG A 47 8.17 10.51 -7.58
N HIS A 48 8.90 9.71 -6.80
CA HIS A 48 9.15 8.31 -7.15
C HIS A 48 7.99 7.37 -6.76
N PHE A 49 6.96 7.87 -6.08
CA PHE A 49 5.82 7.08 -5.61
C PHE A 49 4.53 7.36 -6.40
N THR A 50 4.65 7.96 -7.59
CA THR A 50 3.49 8.39 -8.40
C THR A 50 2.57 7.26 -8.85
N GLU A 51 3.07 6.01 -8.84
CA GLU A 51 2.27 4.83 -9.19
C GLU A 51 1.41 4.32 -8.02
N ALA A 52 1.70 4.73 -6.77
CA ALA A 52 0.91 4.31 -5.63
C ALA A 52 -0.52 4.89 -5.71
N HIS A 53 -1.50 4.12 -5.25
CA HIS A 53 -2.90 4.56 -5.24
C HIS A 53 -3.12 5.75 -4.28
N ARG A 54 -2.34 5.78 -3.19
CA ARG A 54 -2.28 6.86 -2.20
C ARG A 54 -0.86 7.04 -1.72
N ILE A 55 -0.52 8.27 -1.33
CA ILE A 55 0.73 8.61 -0.65
C ILE A 55 0.34 9.26 0.67
N LEU A 56 0.74 8.67 1.78
CA LEU A 56 0.58 9.20 3.13
C LEU A 56 1.96 9.44 3.73
N LEU A 57 2.13 10.47 4.56
CA LEU A 57 3.45 10.90 5.00
C LEU A 57 3.90 10.20 6.29
N SER A 58 3.01 9.43 6.92
CA SER A 58 3.29 8.69 8.13
C SER A 58 2.32 7.52 8.35
N LEU A 59 2.69 6.59 9.23
CA LEU A 59 1.77 5.55 9.70
C LEU A 59 0.63 6.11 10.58
N GLU A 60 0.80 7.31 11.14
CA GLU A 60 -0.28 8.00 11.85
C GLU A 60 -1.38 8.42 10.88
N ASP A 61 -1.01 8.97 9.72
CA ASP A 61 -1.97 9.30 8.66
C ASP A 61 -2.68 8.05 8.14
N VAL A 62 -1.95 6.92 8.01
CA VAL A 62 -2.54 5.62 7.65
C VAL A 62 -3.56 5.19 8.70
N ARG A 63 -3.25 5.32 9.99
CA ARG A 63 -4.15 4.96 11.09
C ARG A 63 -5.44 5.77 11.04
N VAL A 64 -5.35 7.08 10.79
CA VAL A 64 -6.52 7.97 10.65
C VAL A 64 -7.36 7.59 9.44
N ALA A 65 -6.75 7.20 8.33
CA ALA A 65 -7.44 6.86 7.08
C ALA A 65 -7.82 5.38 6.96
N LEU A 66 -7.57 4.53 7.96
CA LEU A 66 -7.59 3.08 7.81
C LEU A 66 -8.97 2.54 7.40
N ASP A 67 -10.03 3.07 8.00
CA ASP A 67 -11.40 2.65 7.71
C ASP A 67 -11.77 2.98 6.26
N ASP A 68 -11.48 4.20 5.81
CA ASP A 68 -11.68 4.63 4.43
C ASP A 68 -10.87 3.77 3.43
N LEU A 69 -9.62 3.46 3.78
CA LEU A 69 -8.71 2.65 2.97
C LEU A 69 -9.18 1.20 2.80
N LEU A 70 -9.87 0.64 3.79
CA LEU A 70 -10.40 -0.72 3.75
C LEU A 70 -11.83 -0.80 3.20
N GLY A 71 -12.42 0.33 2.79
CA GLY A 71 -13.80 0.40 2.33
C GLY A 71 -14.81 0.22 3.45
N GLY A 72 -14.46 0.64 4.66
CA GLY A 72 -15.37 0.73 5.81
C GLY A 72 -16.60 1.56 5.45
N ALA A 73 -17.77 1.01 5.76
CA ALA A 73 -19.06 1.63 5.52
C ALA A 73 -19.21 2.96 6.28
N SER A 74 -19.75 3.98 5.61
CA SER A 74 -20.81 4.79 6.22
C SER A 74 -22.11 4.00 6.23
#